data_AF-A0A9N9A6F6-F1
#
_entry.id   AF-A0A9N9A6F6-F1
#
_cell.length_a   1.000
_cell.length_b   1.000
_cell.length_c   1.000
_cell.angle_alpha   90.00
_cell.angle_beta   90.00
_cell.angle_gamma   90.00
#
_symmetry.space_group_name_H-M   'P 1'
#
loop_
_entity.id
_entity.type
_entity.pdbx_description
1 polymer ?
#
loop_
_entity_poly.entity_id
_entity_poly.type
_entity_poly.pdbx_seq_one_letter_code
_entity_poly.pdbx_strand_id
1 'polypeptide(L)'
;MSSLPTESDLDNLLHLENMFLTYGYEDGVEAGRSEGLIEGYVLGTRKAFEILQEIGFYDGVTKMWLKMGGKRLNERSIRHLTALSELIASFPTENQLNTEMLELLEKIRAKYKAIMAILKVGNNQKFKRETESTKMAY
;
A
#
# COMPACT_ATOMS: atom_id res chain seq x y z
N MET A 1 -37.21 32.25 42.20
CA MET A 1 -36.15 32.30 43.22
C MET A 1 -35.30 31.05 42.99
N SER A 2 -34.17 31.17 42.31
CA SER A 2 -33.30 30.00 42.08
C SER A 2 -32.69 29.58 43.42
N SER A 3 -32.78 28.30 43.76
CA SER A 3 -32.09 27.74 44.91
C SER A 3 -30.59 28.02 44.81
N LEU A 4 -29.95 28.32 45.95
CA LEU A 4 -28.50 28.50 46.00
C LEU A 4 -27.80 27.21 45.52
N PRO A 5 -26.65 27.32 44.83
CA PRO A 5 -25.88 26.16 44.41
C PRO A 5 -25.58 25.29 45.63
N THR A 6 -25.78 23.99 45.49
CA THR A 6 -25.42 23.04 46.54
C THR A 6 -23.90 22.91 46.61
N GLU A 7 -23.38 22.42 47.74
CA GLU A 7 -21.94 22.17 47.92
C GLU A 7 -21.35 21.28 46.81
N SER A 8 -22.15 20.31 46.33
CA SER A 8 -21.81 19.46 45.19
C SER A 8 -21.72 20.22 43.86
N ASP A 9 -22.49 21.29 43.66
CA ASP A 9 -22.46 22.09 42.42
C ASP A 9 -21.18 22.93 42.34
N LEU A 10 -20.72 23.44 43.48
CA LEU A 10 -19.45 24.19 43.58
C LEU A 10 -18.24 23.27 43.41
N ASP A 11 -18.32 22.04 43.92
CA ASP A 11 -17.27 21.03 43.74
C ASP A 11 -17.18 20.56 42.28
N ASN A 12 -18.32 20.41 41.60
CA ASN A 12 -18.35 20.12 40.15
C ASN A 12 -17.77 21.28 39.33
N LEU A 13 -18.04 22.53 39.70
CA LEU A 13 -17.48 23.71 39.03
C LEU A 13 -15.94 23.77 39.15
N LEU A 14 -15.40 23.38 40.31
CA LEU A 14 -13.95 23.30 40.54
C LEU A 14 -13.28 22.24 39.66
N HIS A 15 -13.96 21.12 39.39
CA HIS A 15 -13.44 20.02 38.56
C HIS A 15 -13.82 20.11 37.08
N LEU A 16 -14.60 21.13 36.69
CA LEU A 16 -15.20 21.26 35.36
C LEU A 16 -14.16 21.26 34.23
N GLU A 17 -13.04 21.96 34.41
CA GLU A 17 -11.94 21.97 33.44
C GLU A 17 -11.38 20.56 33.21
N ASN A 18 -11.05 19.85 34.29
CA ASN A 18 -10.53 18.48 34.21
C ASN A 18 -11.54 17.54 33.55
N MET A 19 -12.83 17.68 33.85
CA MET A 19 -13.89 16.89 33.20
C MET A 19 -13.90 17.13 31.68
N PHE A 20 -13.92 18.39 31.22
CA PHE A 20 -13.93 18.68 29.79
C PHE A 20 -12.63 18.28 29.08
N LEU A 21 -11.48 18.37 29.75
CA LEU A 21 -10.21 17.87 29.22
C LEU A 21 -10.24 16.35 29.05
N THR A 22 -10.70 15.60 30.06
CA THR A 22 -10.83 14.14 29.97
C THR A 22 -11.82 13.74 28.89
N TYR A 23 -13.01 14.36 28.85
CA TYR A 23 -14.00 14.08 27.81
C TYR A 23 -13.49 14.39 26.41
N GLY A 24 -12.86 15.55 26.20
CA GLY A 24 -12.31 15.92 24.90
C GLY A 24 -11.16 15.01 24.47
N TYR A 25 -10.33 14.54 25.41
CA TYR A 25 -9.28 13.58 25.14
C TYR A 25 -9.84 12.21 24.72
N GLU A 26 -10.79 11.67 25.49
CA GLU A 26 -11.42 10.37 25.20
C GLU A 26 -12.17 10.40 23.87
N ASP A 27 -12.96 11.45 23.63
CA ASP A 27 -13.68 11.67 22.37
C ASP A 27 -12.72 11.81 21.18
N GLY A 28 -11.65 12.60 21.34
CA GLY A 28 -10.63 12.77 20.32
C GLY A 28 -9.86 11.48 20.00
N VAL A 29 -9.56 10.66 21.00
CA VAL A 29 -8.92 9.35 20.81
C VAL A 29 -9.84 8.39 20.06
N GLU A 30 -11.11 8.32 20.42
CA GLU A 30 -12.08 7.44 19.76
C GLU A 30 -12.36 7.88 18.31
N ALA A 31 -12.57 9.18 18.10
CA ALA A 31 -12.73 9.76 16.76
C ALA A 31 -11.49 9.49 15.89
N GLY A 32 -10.29 9.77 16.41
CA GLY A 32 -9.04 9.51 15.70
C GLY A 32 -8.82 8.03 15.37
N ARG A 33 -9.25 7.12 16.25
CA ARG A 33 -9.20 5.68 16.00
C ARG A 33 -10.14 5.27 14.86
N SER A 34 -11.38 5.75 14.89
CA SER A 34 -12.38 5.45 13.86
C SER A 34 -11.95 5.98 12.49
N GLU A 35 -11.57 7.25 12.42
CA GLU A 35 -11.12 7.89 11.17
C GLU A 35 -9.82 7.28 10.65
N GLY A 36 -8.86 7.02 11.54
CA GLY A 36 -7.58 6.41 11.17
C GLY A 36 -7.72 5.00 10.59
N LEU A 37 -8.70 4.22 11.05
CA LEU A 37 -9.00 2.90 10.48
C LEU A 37 -9.52 3.01 9.04
N ILE A 38 -10.43 3.95 8.78
CA ILE A 38 -11.00 4.17 7.45
C ILE A 38 -9.92 4.69 6.50
N GLU A 39 -9.17 5.72 6.93
CA GLU A 39 -8.10 6.30 6.13
C GLU A 39 -7.02 5.27 5.81
N GLY A 40 -6.58 4.51 6.81
CA GLY A 40 -5.57 3.46 6.64
C GLY A 40 -6.03 2.37 5.67
N TYR A 41 -7.30 1.96 5.74
CA TYR A 41 -7.87 0.98 4.81
C TYR A 41 -7.92 1.50 3.37
N VAL A 42 -8.40 2.73 3.17
CA VAL A 42 -8.49 3.35 1.84
C VAL A 42 -7.09 3.55 1.24
N LEU A 43 -6.17 4.10 2.02
CA LEU A 43 -4.79 4.34 1.59
C LEU A 43 -4.09 3.03 1.26
N GLY A 44 -4.20 2.02 2.13
CA GLY A 44 -3.62 0.70 1.94
C GLY A 44 -4.14 0.02 0.69
N THR A 45 -5.46 0.06 0.45
CA THR A 45 -6.09 -0.52 -0.75
C THR A 45 -5.60 0.14 -2.02
N ARG A 46 -5.60 1.49 -2.06
CA ARG A 46 -5.08 2.24 -3.21
C ARG A 46 -3.62 1.88 -3.48
N LYS A 47 -2.80 1.85 -2.42
CA LYS A 47 -1.37 1.58 -2.58
C LYS A 47 -1.09 0.14 -3.02
N ALA A 48 -1.84 -0.82 -2.48
CA ALA A 48 -1.77 -2.20 -2.90
C ALA A 48 -2.13 -2.35 -4.37
N PHE A 49 -3.19 -1.68 -4.84
CA PHE A 49 -3.58 -1.70 -6.24
C PHE A 49 -2.47 -1.20 -7.17
N GLU A 50 -1.84 -0.06 -6.86
CA GLU A 50 -0.71 0.46 -7.63
C GLU A 50 0.44 -0.54 -7.74
N ILE A 51 0.82 -1.15 -6.61
CA ILE A 51 1.94 -2.10 -6.54
C ILE A 51 1.59 -3.38 -7.30
N LEU A 52 0.40 -3.93 -7.09
CA LEU A 52 -0.03 -5.17 -7.72
C LEU A 52 -0.29 -5.01 -9.22
N GLN A 53 -0.72 -3.84 -9.68
CA GLN A 53 -0.83 -3.53 -11.11
C GLN A 53 0.55 -3.60 -11.78
N GLU A 54 1.58 -3.05 -11.12
CA GLU A 54 2.96 -3.11 -11.61
C GLU A 54 3.49 -4.56 -11.63
N ILE A 55 3.30 -5.30 -10.54
CA ILE A 55 3.72 -6.71 -10.45
C ILE A 55 2.99 -7.56 -11.50
N GLY A 56 1.68 -7.37 -11.66
CA GLY A 56 0.86 -8.07 -12.64
C GLY A 56 1.31 -7.80 -14.09
N PHE A 57 1.74 -6.57 -14.39
CA PHE A 57 2.35 -6.26 -15.67
C PHE A 57 3.64 -7.06 -15.90
N TYR A 58 4.55 -7.10 -14.92
CA TYR A 58 5.79 -7.87 -15.03
C TYR A 58 5.54 -9.37 -15.18
N ASP A 59 4.58 -9.92 -14.44
CA ASP A 59 4.17 -11.31 -14.55
C ASP A 59 3.59 -11.62 -15.94
N GLY A 60 2.71 -10.76 -16.44
CA GLY A 60 2.12 -10.88 -17.78
C GLY A 60 3.18 -10.91 -18.88
N VAL A 61 4.14 -9.97 -18.84
CA VAL A 61 5.27 -9.95 -19.79
C VAL A 61 6.15 -11.20 -19.65
N THR A 62 6.41 -11.65 -18.43
CA THR A 62 7.22 -12.85 -18.17
C THR A 62 6.56 -14.09 -18.77
N LYS A 63 5.27 -14.30 -18.49
CA LYS A 63 4.46 -15.40 -19.06
C LYS A 63 4.36 -15.32 -20.57
N MET A 64 4.19 -14.12 -21.12
CA MET A 64 4.17 -13.85 -22.55
C MET A 64 5.48 -14.34 -23.22
N TRP A 65 6.64 -13.96 -22.67
CA TRP A 65 7.94 -14.39 -23.20
C TRP A 65 8.15 -15.90 -23.05
N LEU A 66 7.83 -16.48 -21.90
CA LEU A 66 7.97 -17.92 -21.68
C LEU A 66 7.10 -18.74 -22.67
N LYS A 67 5.90 -18.26 -23.00
CA LYS A 67 4.97 -18.95 -23.90
C LYS A 67 5.28 -18.71 -25.39
N MET A 68 5.65 -17.49 -25.76
CA MET A 68 5.76 -17.06 -27.17
C MET A 68 7.19 -16.77 -27.65
N GLY A 69 8.18 -16.78 -26.75
CA GLY A 69 9.56 -16.43 -27.06
C GLY A 69 10.24 -17.43 -28.02
N GLY A 70 9.86 -18.71 -27.96
CA GLY A 70 10.34 -19.75 -28.86
C GLY A 70 11.87 -19.74 -29.03
N LYS A 71 12.35 -19.80 -30.28
CA LYS A 71 13.79 -19.79 -30.62
C LYS A 71 14.51 -18.47 -30.27
N ARG A 72 13.79 -17.40 -29.89
CA ARG A 72 14.42 -16.13 -29.47
C ARG A 72 14.93 -16.18 -28.04
N LEU A 73 14.43 -17.12 -27.22
CA LEU A 73 14.92 -17.33 -25.87
C LEU A 73 16.05 -18.35 -25.87
N ASN A 74 17.20 -17.93 -25.35
CA ASN A 74 18.24 -18.88 -24.95
C ASN A 74 17.97 -19.38 -23.52
N GLU A 75 18.67 -20.44 -23.15
CA GLU A 75 18.53 -21.08 -21.82
C GLU A 75 18.76 -20.09 -20.66
N ARG A 76 19.70 -19.15 -20.84
CA ARG A 76 19.95 -18.07 -19.88
C ARG A 76 18.72 -17.19 -19.67
N SER A 77 18.06 -16.78 -20.76
CA SER A 77 16.86 -15.94 -20.69
C SER A 77 15.70 -16.67 -20.03
N ILE A 78 15.52 -17.95 -20.32
CA ILE A 78 14.51 -18.80 -19.68
C ILE A 78 14.77 -18.86 -18.18
N ARG A 79 16.01 -19.14 -17.75
CA ARG A 79 16.38 -19.18 -16.32
C ARG A 79 16.06 -17.86 -15.61
N HIS A 80 16.35 -16.72 -16.22
CA HIS A 80 16.04 -15.43 -15.61
C HIS A 80 14.53 -15.16 -15.53
N LEU A 81 13.77 -15.50 -16.58
CA LEU A 81 12.31 -15.35 -16.61
C LEU A 81 11.63 -16.25 -15.56
N THR A 82 12.01 -17.51 -15.46
CA THR A 82 11.50 -18.43 -14.42
C THR A 82 11.79 -17.89 -13.03
N ALA A 83 13.02 -17.43 -12.78
CA ALA A 83 13.38 -16.89 -11.49
C ALA A 83 12.65 -15.57 -11.17
N LEU A 84 12.24 -14.78 -12.17
CA LEU A 84 11.36 -13.62 -11.94
C LEU A 84 9.94 -14.07 -11.58
N SER A 85 9.41 -15.08 -12.25
CA SER A 85 8.10 -15.67 -11.92
C SER A 85 8.06 -16.20 -10.48
N GLU A 86 9.11 -16.89 -10.03
CA GLU A 86 9.22 -17.36 -8.64
C GLU A 86 9.27 -16.20 -7.63
N LEU A 87 10.04 -15.15 -7.96
CA LEU A 87 10.14 -13.98 -7.11
C LEU A 87 8.80 -13.25 -6.98
N ILE A 88 8.05 -13.13 -8.08
CA ILE A 88 6.69 -12.57 -8.07
C ILE A 88 5.74 -13.45 -7.27
N ALA A 89 5.81 -14.77 -7.42
CA ALA A 89 4.97 -15.70 -6.65
C ALA A 89 5.25 -15.65 -5.13
N SER A 90 6.46 -15.24 -4.73
CA SER A 90 6.81 -15.02 -3.32
C SER A 90 6.31 -13.69 -2.75
N PHE A 91 5.72 -12.81 -3.57
CA PHE A 91 5.18 -11.55 -3.09
C PHE A 91 3.97 -11.78 -2.17
N PRO A 92 3.93 -11.16 -0.98
CA PRO A 92 2.92 -11.46 0.03
C PRO A 92 1.53 -11.02 -0.43
N THR A 93 0.54 -11.82 -0.06
CA THR A 93 -0.88 -11.54 -0.29
C THR A 93 -1.54 -10.79 0.86
N GLU A 94 -0.85 -10.67 1.99
CA GLU A 94 -1.32 -10.02 3.21
C GLU A 94 -0.32 -8.97 3.69
N ASN A 95 -0.83 -7.88 4.26
CA ASN A 95 0.00 -6.83 4.83
C ASN A 95 0.50 -7.25 6.22
N GLN A 96 1.73 -7.74 6.30
CA GLN A 96 2.37 -8.15 7.55
C GLN A 96 3.45 -7.15 7.96
N LEU A 97 3.44 -6.73 9.23
CA LEU A 97 4.34 -5.70 9.78
C LEU A 97 5.84 -6.02 9.63
N ASN A 98 6.20 -7.30 9.58
CA ASN A 98 7.57 -7.79 9.48
C ASN A 98 8.00 -8.13 8.04
N THR A 99 7.15 -7.88 7.05
CA THR A 99 7.46 -8.21 5.66
C THR A 99 7.98 -6.97 4.92
N GLU A 100 9.21 -7.07 4.45
CA GLU A 100 9.88 -6.04 3.64
C GLU A 100 9.35 -6.02 2.19
N MET A 101 8.05 -5.71 2.03
CA MET A 101 7.35 -5.69 0.74
C MET A 101 8.01 -4.76 -0.27
N LEU A 102 8.47 -3.60 0.20
CA LEU A 102 9.10 -2.58 -0.65
C LEU A 102 10.46 -3.06 -1.17
N GLU A 103 11.25 -3.73 -0.33
CA GLU A 103 12.50 -4.33 -0.78
C GLU A 103 12.27 -5.44 -1.81
N LEU A 104 11.25 -6.28 -1.60
CA LEU A 104 10.89 -7.33 -2.55
C LEU A 104 10.44 -6.73 -3.88
N LEU A 105 9.65 -5.65 -3.84
CA LEU A 105 9.24 -4.90 -5.02
C LEU A 105 10.44 -4.32 -5.78
N GLU A 106 11.42 -3.73 -5.08
CA GLU A 106 12.66 -3.25 -5.71
C GLU A 106 13.47 -4.39 -6.34
N LYS A 107 13.54 -5.56 -5.69
CA LYS A 107 14.17 -6.76 -6.25
C LYS A 107 13.47 -7.21 -7.55
N ILE A 108 12.13 -7.21 -7.56
CA ILE A 108 11.33 -7.53 -8.76
C ILE A 108 11.61 -6.53 -9.89
N ARG A 109 11.58 -5.22 -9.60
CA ARG A 109 11.88 -4.13 -10.56
C ARG A 109 13.27 -4.28 -11.17
N ALA A 110 14.29 -4.49 -10.34
CA ALA A 110 15.67 -4.65 -10.77
C ALA A 110 15.83 -5.88 -11.69
N LYS A 111 15.23 -7.01 -11.31
CA LYS A 111 15.28 -8.25 -12.06
C LYS A 111 14.55 -8.15 -13.41
N TYR A 112 13.38 -7.52 -13.42
CA TYR A 112 12.65 -7.22 -14.66
C TYR A 112 13.50 -6.37 -15.62
N LYS A 113 14.10 -5.28 -15.11
CA LYS A 113 14.97 -4.41 -15.91
C LYS A 113 16.17 -5.19 -16.50
N ALA A 114 16.79 -6.07 -15.72
CA ALA A 114 17.88 -6.91 -16.20
C ALA A 114 17.43 -7.87 -17.31
N ILE A 115 16.24 -8.49 -17.18
CA ILE A 115 15.67 -9.37 -18.20
C ILE A 115 15.40 -8.60 -19.49
N MET A 116 14.81 -7.40 -19.42
CA MET A 116 14.56 -6.58 -20.61
C MET A 116 15.85 -6.22 -21.36
N ALA A 117 16.96 -6.01 -20.65
CA ALA A 117 18.27 -5.82 -21.25
C ALA A 117 18.80 -7.09 -21.93
N ILE A 118 18.66 -8.25 -21.31
CA ILE A 118 19.07 -9.56 -21.87
C ILE A 118 18.28 -9.89 -23.14
N LEU A 119 16.97 -9.65 -23.12
CA LEU A 119 16.07 -9.91 -24.24
C LEU A 119 16.21 -8.87 -25.37
N LYS A 120 16.99 -7.80 -25.16
CA LYS A 120 17.19 -6.69 -26.11
C LYS A 120 15.89 -6.02 -26.56
N VAL A 121 14.83 -6.08 -25.75
CA VAL A 121 13.52 -5.49 -26.08
C VAL A 121 13.44 -4.00 -25.71
N GLY A 122 14.45 -3.48 -25.01
CA GLY A 122 14.58 -2.05 -24.70
C GLY A 122 13.35 -1.43 -24.02
N ASN A 123 13.24 -0.11 -24.06
CA ASN A 123 12.20 0.71 -23.41
C ASN A 123 10.74 0.43 -23.86
N ASN A 124 10.48 -0.58 -24.71
CA ASN A 124 9.18 -0.83 -25.32
C ASN A 124 8.21 -1.60 -24.40
N GLN A 125 8.70 -2.33 -23.40
CA GLN A 125 7.88 -3.06 -22.44
C GLN A 125 8.06 -2.47 -21.04
N LYS A 126 7.60 -1.24 -20.85
CA LYS A 126 7.65 -0.53 -19.57
C LYS A 126 6.27 -0.42 -18.96
N PHE A 127 6.20 -0.67 -17.65
CA PHE A 127 5.03 -0.30 -16.88
C PHE A 127 4.89 1.22 -16.86
N LYS A 128 3.74 1.73 -17.28
CA LYS A 128 3.37 3.13 -17.14
C LYS A 128 2.41 3.22 -15.95
N ARG A 129 2.82 3.92 -14.90
CA ARG A 129 1.89 4.27 -13.82
C ARG A 129 0.85 5.22 -14.38
N GLU A 130 -0.41 4.97 -14.07
CA GLU A 130 -1.46 5.99 -14.22
C GLU A 130 -1.10 7.15 -13.29
N THR A 131 -0.78 8.31 -13.87
CA THR A 131 -0.72 9.56 -13.10
C THR A 131 -2.13 10.00 -12.82
N GLU A 132 -2.46 10.21 -11.54
CA GLU A 132 -3.74 10.72 -11.02
C GLU A 132 -4.34 11.80 -11.94
N SER A 133 -5.17 11.37 -12.88
CA SER A 133 -5.91 12.23 -13.81
C SER A 133 -7.39 12.07 -13.53
N THR A 134 -7.78 12.16 -12.26
CA THR A 134 -9.12 12.58 -11.87
C THR A 134 -8.99 13.13 -10.45
N LYS A 135 -8.74 14.43 -10.33
CA LYS A 135 -9.13 15.16 -9.13
C LYS A 135 -10.62 14.89 -8.97
N MET A 136 -11.00 14.09 -7.98
CA MET A 136 -12.39 14.00 -7.56
C MET A 136 -12.77 15.40 -7.11
N ALA A 137 -13.56 16.09 -7.95
CA ALA A 137 -14.24 17.30 -7.56
C ALA A 137 -15.24 16.91 -6.47
N TYR A 138 -14.95 17.31 -5.25
CA TYR A 138 -15.94 17.51 -4.19
C TYR A 138 -16.23 19.01 -4.10
#